data_AF-A0A1V9X442-F1
#
_entry.id   AF-A0A1V9X442-F1
#
_cell.length_a   1.000
_cell.length_b   1.000
_cell.length_c   1.000
_cell.angle_alpha   90.00
_cell.angle_beta   90.00
_cell.angle_gamma   90.00
#
_symmetry.space_group_name_H-M   'P 1'
#
loop_
_entity.id
_entity.type
_entity.pdbx_description
1 polymer ?
#
loop_
_entity_poly.entity_id
_entity_poly.type
_entity_poly.pdbx_seq_one_letter_code
_entity_poly.pdbx_strand_id
1 'polypeptide(L)' 'MKQPSLVGMALWQCDSEGLFLRVQCNPVTGHCFCVEPRSGKCLKGTQKAPGTGLPQCLSIA' A
#
# COMPACT_ATOMS: atom_id res chain seq x y z
N MET A 1 3.83 -0.71 -15.31
CA MET A 1 5.31 -0.76 -15.22
C MET A 1 5.66 -1.56 -13.97
N LYS A 2 6.27 -2.75 -14.09
CA LYS A 2 6.58 -3.60 -12.93
C LYS A 2 7.85 -3.04 -12.28
N GLN A 3 7.71 -2.35 -11.15
CA GLN A 3 8.85 -1.77 -10.45
C GLN A 3 9.81 -2.89 -10.03
N PRO A 4 11.13 -2.72 -10.19
CA PRO A 4 12.11 -3.70 -9.74
C PRO A 4 12.06 -3.76 -8.21
N SER A 5 11.77 -4.94 -7.66
CA SER A 5 11.85 -5.18 -6.21
C SER A 5 13.30 -5.05 -5.74
N LEU A 6 13.69 -3.86 -5.29
CA LEU A 6 14.87 -3.68 -4.45
C LEU A 6 14.56 -4.29 -3.08
N VAL A 7 15.08 -5.51 -2.88
CA VAL A 7 15.02 -6.23 -1.60
C VAL A 7 15.53 -5.31 -0.49
N GLY A 8 14.69 -5.04 0.51
CA GLY A 8 15.02 -4.21 1.67
C GLY A 8 14.51 -2.76 1.64
N MET A 9 13.94 -2.27 0.53
CA MET A 9 13.24 -0.99 0.48
C MET A 9 11.71 -1.20 0.42
N ALA A 10 10.98 -0.42 1.20
CA ALA A 10 9.53 -0.32 1.06
C ALA A 10 9.20 0.41 -0.26
N LEU A 11 9.08 -0.35 -1.33
CA LEU A 11 8.64 0.16 -2.62
C LEU A 11 7.14 0.31 -2.64
N TRP A 12 6.68 1.49 -3.07
CA TRP A 12 5.27 1.80 -3.21
C TRP A 12 4.72 1.17 -4.48
N GLN A 13 3.60 0.49 -4.38
CA GLN A 13 2.94 -0.18 -5.48
C GLN A 13 2.07 0.79 -6.26
N CYS A 14 2.22 0.83 -7.58
CA CYS A 14 1.41 1.65 -8.46
C CYS A 14 0.66 0.79 -9.50
N ASP A 15 -0.47 1.28 -9.99
CA ASP A 15 -1.18 0.69 -11.12
C ASP A 15 -0.56 1.06 -12.48
N SER A 16 -1.23 0.72 -13.58
CA SER A 16 -0.78 1.04 -14.94
C SER A 16 -0.87 2.53 -15.28
N GLU A 17 -1.71 3.29 -14.59
CA GLU A 17 -1.86 4.74 -14.77
C GLU A 17 -0.85 5.53 -13.93
N GLY A 18 -0.09 4.85 -13.07
CA GLY A 18 0.91 5.45 -12.19
C GLY A 18 0.31 5.97 -10.88
N LEU A 19 -0.95 5.67 -10.58
CA LEU A 19 -1.56 5.96 -9.28
C LEU A 19 -1.13 4.90 -8.27
N PHE A 20 -1.06 5.28 -7.00
CA PHE A 20 -0.81 4.33 -5.92
C PHE A 20 -1.96 3.34 -5.83
N LEU A 21 -1.63 2.05 -5.72
CA LEU A 21 -2.62 1.06 -5.31
C LEU A 21 -3.17 1.45 -3.94
N ARG A 22 -4.48 1.29 -3.75
CA ARG A 22 -5.13 1.67 -2.49
C ARG A 22 -4.56 0.93 -1.29
N VAL A 23 -4.10 -0.30 -1.47
CA VAL A 23 -3.39 -1.06 -0.43
C VAL A 23 -1.91 -0.94 -0.68
N GLN A 24 -1.17 -0.52 0.34
CA GLN A 24 0.30 -0.51 0.35
C GLN A 24 0.79 -1.39 1.47
N CYS A 25 1.75 -2.25 1.18
CA CYS A 25 2.34 -3.16 2.15
C CYS A 25 3.85 -2.93 2.21
N ASN A 26 4.37 -2.75 3.42
CA ASN A 26 5.80 -2.68 3.67
C ASN A 26 6.35 -4.11 3.76
N PRO A 27 7.18 -4.57 2.81
CA PRO A 27 7.70 -5.93 2.79
C PRO A 27 8.70 -6.20 3.92
N VAL A 28 9.30 -5.17 4.51
CA VAL A 28 10.28 -5.29 5.60
C VAL A 28 9.55 -5.49 6.93
N THR A 29 8.55 -4.67 7.21
CA THR A 29 7.82 -4.74 8.49
C THR A 29 6.60 -5.64 8.44
N GLY A 30 6.14 -6.05 7.25
CA GLY A 30 4.93 -6.82 7.01
C GLY A 30 3.62 -6.07 7.25
N HIS A 31 3.68 -4.75 7.51
CA HIS A 31 2.48 -3.94 7.75
C HIS A 31 1.84 -3.51 6.44
N CYS A 32 0.51 -3.48 6.41
CA CYS A 32 -0.25 -2.96 5.28
C CYS A 32 -1.15 -1.79 5.72
N PHE A 33 -1.45 -0.86 4.82
CA PHE A 33 -2.29 0.31 5.07
C PHE A 33 -3.06 0.70 3.82
N CYS A 34 -4.19 1.39 4.01
CA CYS A 34 -4.87 2.05 2.90
C CYS A 34 -4.23 3.40 2.62
N VAL A 35 -4.18 3.79 1.35
CA VAL A 35 -3.61 5.06 0.92
C VAL A 35 -4.50 5.76 -0.10
N GLU A 36 -4.37 7.07 -0.20
CA GLU A 36 -5.04 7.86 -1.22
C GLU A 36 -4.31 7.70 -2.58
N PRO A 37 -5.00 7.29 -3.68
CA PRO A 37 -4.33 6.89 -4.92
C PRO A 37 -3.48 7.95 -5.61
N ARG A 38 -3.78 9.25 -5.47
CA ARG A 38 -3.01 10.32 -6.11
C ARG A 38 -1.85 10.78 -5.24
N SER A 39 -2.05 10.89 -3.93
CA SER A 39 -1.02 11.42 -3.02
C SER A 39 -0.17 10.36 -2.32
N GLY A 40 -0.62 9.10 -2.28
CA GLY A 40 0.03 8.02 -1.54
C GLY A 40 -0.08 8.18 -0.01
N LYS A 41 -0.87 9.14 0.49
CA LYS A 41 -1.02 9.39 1.92
C LYS A 41 -1.77 8.25 2.60
N CYS A 42 -1.20 7.71 3.68
CA CYS A 42 -1.84 6.69 4.49
C CYS A 42 -3.12 7.22 5.15
N LEU A 43 -4.19 6.44 5.05
CA LEU A 43 -5.44 6.68 5.75
C LEU A 43 -5.32 6.21 7.20
N LYS A 44 -5.54 7.12 8.15
CA LYS A 44 -5.45 6.81 9.58
C LYS A 44 -6.43 5.71 9.97
N GLY A 45 -6.02 4.82 10.87
CA GLY A 45 -6.85 3.70 11.35
C GLY A 45 -6.95 2.51 10.38
N THR A 46 -6.31 2.56 9.22
CA THR A 46 -6.34 1.45 8.24
C THR A 46 -5.10 0.55 8.30
N GLN A 47 -4.17 0.82 9.22
CA GLN A 47 -2.97 -0.01 9.37
C GLN A 47 -3.34 -1.40 9.90
N LYS A 48 -2.79 -2.43 9.25
CA LYS A 48 -2.85 -3.83 9.65
C LYS A 48 -1.46 -4.34 9.97
N ALA A 49 -1.36 -5.05 11.09
CA ALA A 49 -0.14 -5.71 11.53
C ALA A 49 0.13 -6.97 10.68
N PRO A 50 1.39 -7.45 10.64
CA PRO A 50 1.73 -8.69 9.95
C PRO A 50 0.84 -9.85 10.41
N GLY A 51 0.34 -10.65 9.48
CA GLY A 51 -0.51 -11.81 9.79
C GLY A 51 -1.97 -11.48 10.14
N THR A 52 -2.36 -10.19 10.22
CA THR A 52 -3.76 -9.79 10.50
C THR A 52 -4.62 -9.58 9.24
N GLY A 53 -4.08 -9.94 8.07
CA GLY A 53 -4.72 -9.76 6.77
C GLY A 53 -4.53 -8.38 6.14
N LEU A 54 -5.17 -8.16 5.00
CA LEU A 54 -5.13 -6.88 4.28
C LEU A 54 -6.20 -5.92 4.80
N PRO A 55 -5.92 -4.60 4.82
CA PRO A 55 -6.93 -3.63 5.18
C PRO A 55 -8.06 -3.57 4.14
N GLN A 56 -9.28 -3.40 4.60
CA GLN A 56 -10.45 -3.25 3.75
C GLN A 56 -10.51 -1.81 3.24
N CYS A 57 -9.86 -1.54 2.11
CA CYS A 57 -9.91 -0.24 1.44
C CYS A 57 -11.15 -0.16 0.56
N LEU A 58 -12.33 -0.17 1.20
CA LEU A 58 -13.60 0.10 0.52
C LEU A 58 -13.49 1.46 -0.15
N SER A 59 -13.91 1.52 -1.41
CA SER A 59 -14.05 2.75 -2.17
C SER A 59 -14.78 3.78 -1.34
N ILE A 60 -14.04 4.69 -0.71
CA ILE A 60 -14.61 5.95 -0.26
C ILE A 60 -14.86 6.66 -1.58
N ALA A 61 -16.11 6.56 -2.04
CA ALA A 61 -16.63 7.29 -3.19
C ALA A 61 -16.60 8.79 -2.89
#